data_AF-A0A922LSS9-F1
#
_entry.id   AF-A0A922LSS9-F1
#
_cell.length_a   1.000
_cell.length_b   1.000
_cell.length_c   1.000
_cell.angle_alpha   90.00
_cell.angle_beta   90.00
_cell.angle_gamma   90.00
#
_symmetry.space_group_name_H-M   'P 1'
#
loop_
_entity.id
_entity.type
_entity.pdbx_description
1 polymer ?
#
loop_
_entity_poly.entity_id
_entity_poly.type
_entity_poly.pdbx_seq_one_letter_code
_entity_poly.pdbx_strand_id
1 'polypeptide(L)'
;MFENTIFLDYPAQTLLTQIFHAFEENLQESPKSKLIISLRNFQKFVNPLIVQKFMVNERHTRILLLQHFTGYLKILTDSDLLNVILPQICRGVFDSHNALSVLSLQALGCLASRLNATVVLNHLRRIEESLCKAGSLCNNFNHSTSTDGNNRFVTYVWPRNNLFYEAAPKINRTNREIPLCEKKQTHVLNESSRPLAQLAVFSPNYDPSMNSCFLSCTDE
;
A
#
# COMPACT_ATOMS: atom_id res chain seq x y z
N MET A 1 16.78 -7.46 40.50
CA MET A 1 16.91 -7.99 39.13
C MET A 1 16.46 -6.86 38.22
N PHE A 2 17.40 -6.05 37.72
CA PHE A 2 17.05 -4.86 36.96
C PHE A 2 16.55 -5.29 35.58
N GLU A 3 15.25 -5.16 35.36
CA GLU A 3 14.69 -5.15 34.01
C GLU A 3 15.34 -3.99 33.27
N ASN A 4 16.21 -4.29 32.31
CA ASN A 4 16.88 -3.29 31.49
C ASN A 4 15.89 -2.69 30.47
N THR A 5 14.87 -1.98 30.93
CA THR A 5 14.00 -1.10 30.13
C THR A 5 14.59 0.31 30.07
N ILE A 6 15.89 0.42 29.80
CA ILE A 6 16.66 1.67 29.72
C ILE A 6 16.31 2.54 28.49
N PHE A 7 15.31 2.17 27.69
CA PHE A 7 14.97 2.84 26.42
C PHE A 7 13.60 3.54 26.41
N LEU A 8 12.90 3.59 27.55
CA LEU A 8 11.53 4.14 27.60
C LEU A 8 11.47 5.61 28.03
N ASP A 9 12.52 6.15 28.63
CA ASP A 9 12.55 7.53 29.10
C ASP A 9 12.48 8.50 27.91
N TYR A 10 11.76 9.63 28.06
CA TYR A 10 11.60 10.63 27.00
C TYR A 10 12.93 11.04 26.29
N PRO A 11 14.06 11.23 27.01
CA PRO A 11 15.36 11.46 26.36
C PRO A 11 15.81 10.29 25.49
N ALA A 12 15.58 9.05 25.92
CA ALA A 12 15.93 7.84 25.17
C ALA A 12 15.11 7.72 23.88
N GLN A 13 13.84 8.12 23.87
CA GLN A 13 13.00 8.10 22.65
C GLN A 13 13.55 9.04 21.55
N THR A 14 14.05 10.21 21.93
CA THR A 14 14.71 11.12 20.98
C THR A 14 16.02 10.54 20.43
N LEU A 15 16.79 9.84 21.28
CA LEU A 15 18.00 9.11 20.87
C LEU A 15 17.68 7.93 19.95
N LEU A 16 16.60 7.20 20.20
CA LEU A 16 16.17 6.08 19.35
C LEU A 16 15.91 6.51 17.92
N THR A 17 15.24 7.65 17.74
CA THR A 17 15.03 8.23 16.41
C THR A 17 16.37 8.59 15.74
N GLN A 18 17.36 9.06 16.49
CA GLN A 18 18.69 9.35 15.95
C GLN A 18 19.51 8.08 15.65
N ILE A 19 19.27 6.98 16.37
CA ILE A 19 19.96 5.70 16.17
C ILE A 19 19.39 4.94 14.97
N PHE A 20 18.08 5.00 14.74
CA PHE A 20 17.41 4.25 13.67
C PHE A 20 17.35 4.96 12.31
N HIS A 21 17.81 6.20 12.23
CA HIS A 21 17.85 6.97 11.00
C HIS A 21 19.31 7.34 10.66
N ALA A 22 19.75 6.98 9.46
CA ALA A 22 21.07 7.38 8.97
C ALA A 22 21.04 8.81 8.41
N PHE A 23 22.15 9.53 8.56
CA PHE A 23 22.37 10.81 7.90
C PHE A 23 22.80 10.58 6.44
N GLU A 24 22.05 11.13 5.47
CA GLU A 24 22.47 11.23 4.06
C GLU A 24 23.24 12.54 3.84
N GLU A 25 24.49 12.45 3.36
CA GLU A 25 25.40 13.60 3.24
C GLU A 25 25.00 14.63 2.16
N ASN A 26 23.97 14.37 1.35
CA ASN A 26 23.69 15.09 0.09
C ASN A 26 22.45 16.00 0.08
N LEU A 27 21.89 16.39 1.22
CA LEU A 27 20.74 17.32 1.25
C LEU A 27 21.13 18.67 1.85
N GLN A 28 21.18 19.65 0.95
CA GLN A 28 21.31 21.07 1.24
C GLN A 28 20.15 21.53 2.14
N GLU A 29 20.51 22.02 3.34
CA GLU A 29 19.75 22.86 4.27
C GLU A 29 18.28 22.50 4.58
N SER A 30 18.09 21.75 5.66
CA SER A 30 16.94 21.89 6.58
C SER A 30 17.45 21.76 8.03
N PRO A 31 16.75 22.31 9.05
CA PRO A 31 17.31 22.45 10.39
C PRO A 31 17.66 21.08 10.96
N LYS A 32 18.98 20.84 11.05
CA LYS A 32 19.67 19.62 11.46
C LYS A 32 18.94 18.93 12.62
N SER A 33 18.17 17.90 12.32
CA SER A 33 18.07 16.78 13.25
C SER A 33 19.51 16.25 13.40
N LYS A 34 20.03 16.27 14.63
CA LYS A 34 21.35 15.75 14.99
C LYS A 34 21.39 14.24 14.75
N LEU A 35 21.45 13.81 13.50
CA LEU A 35 21.75 12.42 13.15
C LEU A 35 23.24 12.24 13.41
N ILE A 36 23.57 11.38 14.37
CA ILE A 36 24.94 11.23 14.91
C ILE A 36 25.75 10.22 14.10
N ILE A 37 25.07 9.36 13.33
CA ILE A 37 25.66 8.20 12.66
C ILE A 37 25.60 8.42 11.14
N SER A 38 26.77 8.42 10.49
CA SER A 38 26.87 8.45 9.03
C SER A 38 26.29 7.17 8.42
N LEU A 39 25.77 7.24 7.19
CA LEU A 39 25.22 6.09 6.47
C LEU A 39 26.17 4.89 6.45
N ARG A 40 27.47 5.12 6.23
CA ARG A 40 28.48 4.06 6.21
C ARG A 40 28.62 3.36 7.56
N ASN A 41 28.65 4.12 8.65
CA ASN A 41 28.75 3.56 9.99
C ASN A 41 27.45 2.86 10.40
N PHE A 42 26.31 3.40 9.99
CA PHE A 42 25.00 2.77 10.18
C PHE A 42 24.97 1.39 9.52
N GLN A 43 25.32 1.31 8.23
CA GLN A 43 25.38 0.06 7.48
C GLN A 43 26.33 -0.96 8.12
N LYS A 44 27.50 -0.50 8.59
CA LYS A 44 28.52 -1.38 9.15
C LYS A 44 28.18 -1.92 10.55
N PHE A 45 27.62 -1.07 11.41
CA PHE A 45 27.51 -1.39 12.85
C PHE A 45 26.07 -1.50 13.33
N VAL A 46 25.15 -0.70 12.81
CA VAL A 46 23.75 -0.65 13.29
C VAL A 46 22.89 -1.67 12.53
N ASN A 47 23.04 -1.74 11.21
CA ASN A 47 22.24 -2.61 10.36
C ASN A 47 22.28 -4.10 10.77
N PRO A 48 23.46 -4.70 11.06
CA PRO A 48 23.52 -6.10 11.51
C PRO A 48 22.78 -6.32 12.85
N LEU A 49 22.83 -5.34 13.76
CA LEU A 49 22.14 -5.41 15.04
C LEU A 49 20.62 -5.33 14.87
N ILE A 50 20.13 -4.46 13.97
CA ILE A 50 18.71 -4.38 13.63
C ILE A 50 18.21 -5.73 13.12
N VAL A 51 18.91 -6.30 12.14
CA VAL A 51 18.57 -7.62 11.56
C VAL A 51 18.54 -8.70 12.64
N GLN A 52 19.55 -8.74 13.50
CA GLN A 52 19.61 -9.68 14.62
C GLN A 52 18.44 -9.47 15.60
N LYS A 53 18.06 -8.23 15.91
CA LYS A 53 16.97 -7.93 16.85
C LYS A 53 15.60 -8.33 16.30
N PHE A 54 15.39 -8.31 14.99
CA PHE A 54 14.18 -8.89 14.39
C PHE A 54 14.04 -10.40 14.63
N MET A 55 15.14 -11.13 14.89
CA MET A 55 15.10 -12.56 15.22
C MET A 55 14.71 -12.84 16.68
N VAL A 56 14.73 -11.81 17.55
CA VAL A 56 14.38 -11.93 18.96
C VAL A 56 12.85 -11.85 19.12
N ASN A 57 12.27 -12.75 19.91
CA ASN A 57 10.82 -12.81 20.16
C ASN A 57 10.39 -11.97 21.37
N GLU A 58 10.98 -10.79 21.55
CA GLU A 58 10.62 -9.86 22.62
C GLU A 58 9.68 -8.79 22.06
N ARG A 59 8.48 -8.68 22.66
CA ARG A 59 7.38 -7.88 22.11
C ARG A 59 7.74 -6.41 21.99
N HIS A 60 8.33 -5.83 23.02
CA HIS A 60 8.61 -4.41 23.08
C HIS A 60 9.68 -4.00 22.07
N THR A 61 10.74 -4.80 21.95
CA THR A 61 11.79 -4.65 20.94
C THR A 61 11.19 -4.66 19.54
N ARG A 62 10.24 -5.58 19.26
CA ARG A 62 9.57 -5.61 17.95
C ARG A 62 8.73 -4.37 17.69
N ILE A 63 7.95 -3.92 18.68
CA ILE A 63 7.17 -2.68 18.57
C ILE A 63 8.10 -1.51 18.23
N LEU A 64 9.20 -1.38 18.97
CA LEU A 64 10.18 -0.32 18.78
C LEU A 64 10.83 -0.36 17.39
N LEU A 65 11.26 -1.54 16.94
CA LEU A 65 11.79 -1.72 15.60
C LEU A 65 10.78 -1.30 14.53
N LEU A 66 9.52 -1.73 14.67
CA LEU A 66 8.47 -1.44 13.68
C LEU A 66 8.07 0.04 13.67
N GLN A 67 8.06 0.72 14.81
CA GLN A 67 7.79 2.16 14.90
C GLN A 67 8.79 3.00 14.09
N HIS A 68 10.04 2.55 14.01
CA HIS A 68 11.11 3.23 13.27
C HIS A 68 11.45 2.55 11.94
N PHE A 69 10.60 1.64 11.44
CA PHE A 69 10.92 0.77 10.30
C PHE A 69 11.37 1.52 9.04
N THR A 70 10.70 2.63 8.73
CA THR A 70 11.00 3.45 7.55
C THR A 70 12.38 4.11 7.61
N GLY A 71 12.94 4.31 8.81
CA GLY A 71 14.24 4.95 9.01
C GLY A 71 15.43 4.13 8.49
N TYR A 72 15.30 2.81 8.50
CA TYR A 72 16.37 1.90 8.08
C TYR A 72 15.98 0.98 6.92
N LEU A 73 14.71 0.96 6.50
CA LEU A 73 14.22 0.14 5.39
C LEU A 73 15.04 0.29 4.10
N LYS A 74 15.41 1.53 3.73
CA LYS A 74 16.16 1.80 2.50
C LYS A 74 17.60 1.29 2.54
N ILE A 75 18.12 1.06 3.75
CA ILE A 75 19.51 0.71 4.01
C ILE A 75 19.69 -0.82 4.04
N LEU A 76 18.62 -1.54 4.42
CA LEU A 76 18.60 -3.00 4.46
C LEU A 76 18.78 -3.62 3.07
N THR A 77 19.50 -4.74 3.02
CA THR A 77 19.68 -5.50 1.79
C THR A 77 18.44 -6.31 1.45
N ASP A 78 18.22 -6.61 0.17
CA ASP A 78 17.10 -7.46 -0.25
C ASP A 78 17.15 -8.85 0.40
N SER A 79 18.36 -9.38 0.64
CA SER A 79 18.56 -10.65 1.34
C SER A 79 18.07 -10.57 2.79
N ASP A 80 18.46 -9.53 3.53
CA ASP A 80 18.00 -9.34 4.92
C ASP A 80 16.48 -9.17 4.96
N LEU A 81 15.94 -8.37 4.03
CA LEU A 81 14.51 -8.12 3.94
C LEU A 81 13.74 -9.41 3.68
N LEU A 82 14.14 -10.22 2.70
CA LEU A 82 13.42 -11.44 2.30
C LEU A 82 13.60 -12.59 3.29
N ASN A 83 14.81 -12.80 3.79
CA ASN A 83 15.16 -14.00 4.54
C ASN A 83 14.97 -13.84 6.05
N VAL A 84 15.09 -12.62 6.57
CA VAL A 84 15.00 -12.35 8.01
C VAL A 84 13.79 -11.50 8.33
N ILE A 85 13.68 -10.30 7.75
CA ILE A 85 12.72 -9.29 8.21
C ILE A 85 11.28 -9.64 7.83
N LEU A 86 11.01 -9.90 6.55
CA LEU A 86 9.67 -10.19 6.01
C LEU A 86 9.00 -11.36 6.74
N PRO A 87 9.65 -12.52 6.98
CA PRO A 87 9.05 -13.61 7.75
C PRO A 87 8.63 -13.21 9.17
N GLN A 88 9.38 -12.32 9.82
CA GLN A 88 9.08 -11.87 11.18
C GLN A 88 7.94 -10.86 11.20
N ILE A 89 7.88 -9.97 10.22
CA ILE A 89 6.76 -9.02 10.05
C ILE A 89 5.48 -9.78 9.71
N CYS A 90 5.53 -10.75 8.80
CA CYS A 90 4.37 -11.61 8.50
C CYS A 90 3.85 -12.34 9.74
N ARG A 91 4.73 -12.85 10.62
CA ARG A 91 4.30 -13.42 11.91
C ARG A 91 3.63 -12.38 12.81
N GLY A 92 4.19 -11.17 12.89
CA GLY A 92 3.67 -10.08 13.70
C GLY A 92 2.26 -9.64 13.30
N VAL A 93 1.87 -9.77 12.03
CA VAL A 93 0.49 -9.51 11.56
C VAL A 93 -0.52 -10.39 12.30
N PHE A 94 -0.16 -11.63 12.63
CA PHE A 94 -1.04 -12.58 13.32
C PHE A 94 -0.89 -12.56 14.85
N ASP A 95 -0.15 -11.59 15.41
CA ASP A 95 0.04 -11.49 16.86
C ASP A 95 -1.25 -11.06 17.58
N SER A 96 -1.49 -11.64 18.76
CA SER A 96 -2.60 -11.28 19.64
C SER A 96 -2.57 -9.81 20.14
N HIS A 97 -1.39 -9.20 20.19
CA HIS A 97 -1.22 -7.83 20.65
C HIS A 97 -1.53 -6.84 19.53
N ASN A 98 -2.66 -6.15 19.63
CA ASN A 98 -3.17 -5.25 18.59
C ASN A 98 -2.13 -4.26 18.06
N ALA A 99 -1.37 -3.58 18.93
CA ALA A 99 -0.37 -2.61 18.46
C ALA A 99 0.74 -3.26 17.62
N LEU A 100 1.14 -4.49 17.93
CA LEU A 100 2.18 -5.19 17.16
C LEU A 100 1.62 -5.62 15.80
N SER A 101 0.39 -6.13 15.75
CA SER A 101 -0.29 -6.49 14.50
C SER A 101 -0.47 -5.28 13.58
N VAL A 102 -0.96 -4.15 14.12
CA VAL A 102 -1.13 -2.89 13.36
C VAL A 102 0.19 -2.38 12.79
N LEU A 103 1.25 -2.31 13.62
CA LEU A 103 2.57 -1.87 13.16
C LEU A 103 3.15 -2.84 12.13
N SER A 104 2.93 -4.15 12.29
CA SER A 104 3.37 -5.16 11.33
C SER A 104 2.66 -5.01 9.98
N LEU A 105 1.35 -4.73 9.98
CA LEU A 105 0.59 -4.44 8.76
C LEU A 105 1.09 -3.18 8.03
N GLN A 106 1.40 -2.12 8.78
CA GLN A 106 1.98 -0.91 8.20
C GLN A 106 3.34 -1.19 7.56
N ALA A 107 4.22 -1.89 8.27
CA ALA A 107 5.54 -2.25 7.76
C ALA A 107 5.45 -3.20 6.55
N LEU A 108 4.45 -4.09 6.51
CA LEU A 108 4.16 -4.93 5.35
C LEU A 108 3.83 -4.10 4.11
N GLY A 109 3.09 -3.00 4.26
CA GLY A 109 2.86 -2.02 3.19
C GLY A 109 4.15 -1.39 2.67
N CYS A 110 5.05 -0.99 3.57
CA CYS A 110 6.36 -0.47 3.18
C CYS A 110 7.22 -1.52 2.44
N LEU A 111 7.18 -2.77 2.90
CA LEU A 111 7.85 -3.89 2.22
C LEU A 111 7.25 -4.16 0.84
N ALA A 112 5.93 -4.07 0.67
CA ALA A 112 5.27 -4.28 -0.63
C ALA A 112 5.75 -3.25 -1.66
N SER A 113 5.99 -2.00 -1.25
CA SER A 113 6.62 -0.99 -2.11
C SER A 113 8.07 -1.32 -2.45
N ARG A 114 8.84 -1.95 -1.55
CA ARG A 114 10.27 -2.23 -1.75
C ARG A 114 10.59 -3.55 -2.46
N LEU A 115 9.75 -4.57 -2.26
CA LEU A 115 9.98 -5.96 -2.71
C LEU A 115 8.92 -6.47 -3.70
N ASN A 116 7.95 -5.64 -4.07
CA ASN A 116 6.72 -5.99 -4.80
C ASN A 116 5.65 -6.67 -3.91
N ALA A 117 4.40 -6.22 -4.07
CA ALA A 117 3.25 -6.72 -3.32
C ALA A 117 3.04 -8.24 -3.47
N THR A 118 3.28 -8.81 -4.65
CA THR A 118 3.13 -10.26 -4.89
C THR A 118 4.06 -11.07 -4.00
N VAL A 119 5.33 -10.66 -3.89
CA VAL A 119 6.32 -11.36 -3.05
C VAL A 119 5.90 -11.34 -1.59
N VAL A 120 5.50 -10.16 -1.10
CA VAL A 120 5.12 -9.94 0.30
C VAL A 120 3.87 -10.73 0.68
N LEU A 121 2.84 -10.69 -0.16
CA LEU A 121 1.61 -11.44 0.08
C LEU A 121 1.87 -12.96 0.08
N ASN A 122 2.65 -13.47 -0.88
CA ASN A 122 3.02 -14.89 -0.93
C ASN A 122 3.69 -15.37 0.36
N HIS A 123 4.60 -14.56 0.92
CA HIS A 123 5.20 -14.84 2.21
C HIS A 123 4.18 -14.82 3.35
N LEU A 124 3.28 -13.83 3.39
CA LEU A 124 2.24 -13.74 4.41
C LEU A 124 1.37 -15.01 4.45
N ARG A 125 0.91 -15.48 3.30
CA ARG A 125 0.07 -16.69 3.17
C ARG A 125 0.83 -17.96 3.55
N ARG A 126 2.10 -18.06 3.16
CA ARG A 126 2.95 -19.19 3.59
C ARG A 126 3.11 -19.24 5.11
N ILE A 127 3.28 -18.09 5.75
CA ILE A 127 3.41 -17.98 7.22
C ILE A 127 2.08 -18.31 7.90
N GLU A 128 0.97 -17.76 7.42
CA GLU A 128 -0.38 -18.09 7.91
C GLU A 128 -0.62 -19.60 7.92
N GLU A 129 -0.38 -20.27 6.79
CA GLU A 129 -0.57 -21.72 6.66
C GLU A 129 0.35 -22.49 7.62
N SER A 130 1.60 -22.06 7.76
CA SER A 130 2.54 -22.68 8.71
C SER A 130 2.08 -22.54 10.15
N LEU A 131 1.49 -21.41 10.53
CA LEU A 131 0.98 -21.16 11.88
C LEU A 131 -0.31 -21.94 12.15
N CYS A 132 -1.19 -22.06 11.16
CA CYS A 132 -2.37 -22.94 11.22
C CYS A 132 -1.97 -24.41 11.41
N LYS A 133 -0.99 -24.89 10.64
CA LYS A 133 -0.45 -26.26 10.77
C LYS A 133 0.19 -26.50 12.14
N ALA A 134 0.83 -25.47 12.72
CA ALA A 134 1.42 -25.52 14.05
C ALA A 134 0.38 -25.43 15.19
N GLY A 135 -0.91 -25.23 14.89
CA GLY A 135 -1.96 -25.02 15.89
C GLY A 135 -1.90 -23.68 16.61
N SER A 136 -1.05 -22.75 16.15
CA SER A 136 -0.92 -21.40 16.72
C SER A 136 -2.05 -20.46 16.32
N LEU A 137 -2.71 -20.73 15.18
CA LEU A 137 -3.94 -20.08 14.76
C LEU A 137 -5.07 -21.12 14.81
N CYS A 138 -6.01 -20.92 15.72
CA CYS A 138 -7.24 -21.71 15.74
C CYS A 138 -8.20 -21.17 14.68
N ASN A 139 -8.37 -21.92 13.58
CA ASN A 139 -9.47 -21.67 12.64
C ASN A 139 -10.79 -22.06 13.30
N ASN A 140 -11.55 -21.09 13.78
CA ASN A 140 -12.93 -21.32 14.25
C ASN A 140 -13.93 -21.61 13.11
N PHE A 141 -13.46 -21.86 11.88
CA PHE A 141 -14.30 -22.31 10.80
C PHE A 141 -14.55 -23.82 10.90
N ASN A 142 -15.49 -24.18 11.76
CA ASN A 142 -16.28 -25.40 11.59
C ASN A 142 -17.18 -25.23 10.37
N HIS A 143 -16.61 -25.31 9.17
CA HIS A 143 -17.37 -25.67 7.98
C HIS A 143 -16.76 -26.95 7.43
N SER A 144 -17.53 -28.02 7.55
CA SER A 144 -17.35 -29.32 6.93
C SER A 144 -16.76 -29.21 5.52
N THR A 145 -15.44 -29.35 5.40
CA THR A 145 -14.85 -29.79 4.14
C THR A 145 -14.78 -31.29 4.22
N SER A 146 -15.69 -31.93 3.48
CA SER A 146 -15.58 -33.32 3.07
C SER A 146 -14.12 -33.68 2.81
N THR A 147 -13.66 -34.73 3.49
CA THR A 147 -12.51 -35.53 3.10
C THR A 147 -12.74 -36.00 1.67
N ASP A 148 -12.22 -35.26 0.70
CA ASP A 148 -11.97 -35.80 -0.63
C ASP A 148 -10.51 -35.56 -0.95
N GLY A 149 -9.78 -36.66 -0.98
CA GLY A 149 -8.35 -36.72 -1.20
C GLY A 149 -8.03 -36.23 -2.60
N ASN A 150 -7.54 -35.00 -2.69
CA ASN A 150 -6.69 -34.60 -3.79
C ASN A 150 -5.66 -33.63 -3.24
N ASN A 151 -4.38 -33.94 -3.51
CA ASN A 151 -3.23 -33.09 -3.26
C ASN A 151 -3.42 -31.74 -3.96
N ARG A 152 -4.18 -30.83 -3.35
CA ARG A 152 -4.14 -29.40 -3.67
C ARG A 152 -2.72 -28.98 -3.37
N PHE A 153 -1.89 -28.95 -4.40
CA PHE A 153 -0.67 -28.17 -4.41
C PHE A 153 -1.08 -26.78 -3.93
N VAL A 154 -0.77 -26.47 -2.67
CA VAL A 154 -1.06 -25.15 -2.12
C VAL A 154 -0.14 -24.20 -2.86
N THR A 155 -0.70 -23.53 -3.85
CA THR A 155 0.00 -22.47 -4.55
C THR A 155 0.19 -21.33 -3.54
N TYR A 156 1.45 -21.10 -3.16
CA TYR A 156 1.84 -19.94 -2.35
C TYR A 156 1.68 -18.62 -3.11
N VAL A 157 1.29 -18.68 -4.39
CA VAL A 157 1.00 -17.54 -5.23
C VAL A 157 -0.38 -16.98 -4.88
N TRP A 158 -0.42 -15.75 -4.40
CA TRP A 158 -1.65 -15.02 -4.19
C TRP A 158 -2.37 -14.80 -5.52
N PRO A 159 -3.68 -15.07 -5.59
CA PRO A 159 -4.47 -14.72 -6.75
C PRO A 159 -4.44 -13.21 -6.94
N ARG A 160 -4.14 -12.76 -8.16
CA ARG A 160 -4.16 -11.36 -8.58
C ARG A 160 -5.09 -11.23 -9.77
N ASN A 161 -5.96 -10.24 -9.72
CA ASN A 161 -6.85 -9.91 -10.82
C ASN A 161 -7.09 -8.40 -10.84
N ASN A 162 -7.50 -7.85 -11.97
CA ASN A 162 -7.90 -6.45 -12.08
C ASN A 162 -9.30 -6.29 -11.47
N LEU A 163 -9.35 -6.16 -10.15
CA LEU A 163 -10.60 -6.03 -9.39
C LEU A 163 -11.25 -4.66 -9.57
N PHE A 164 -10.46 -3.66 -9.93
CA PHE A 164 -10.91 -2.31 -10.21
C PHE A 164 -10.63 -2.01 -11.68
N TYR A 165 -11.62 -1.42 -12.35
CA TYR A 165 -11.46 -0.97 -13.73
C TYR A 165 -10.55 0.26 -13.75
N GLU A 166 -9.59 0.31 -14.69
CA GLU A 166 -8.53 1.34 -14.71
C GLU A 166 -9.04 2.76 -15.06
N ALA A 167 -10.33 2.89 -15.39
CA ALA A 167 -11.10 4.13 -15.45
C ALA A 167 -12.59 3.77 -15.56
N ALA A 168 -13.52 4.71 -15.36
CA ALA A 168 -14.86 4.51 -15.93
C ALA A 168 -14.69 4.21 -17.43
N PRO A 169 -15.39 3.21 -18.01
CA PRO A 169 -15.28 2.92 -19.43
C PRO A 169 -15.36 4.23 -20.20
N LYS A 170 -14.37 4.52 -21.05
CA LYS A 170 -14.50 5.59 -22.04
C LYS A 170 -15.58 5.14 -23.03
N ILE A 171 -16.84 5.23 -22.60
CA ILE A 171 -18.01 5.07 -23.46
C ILE A 171 -17.82 6.12 -24.54
N ASN A 172 -17.62 5.65 -25.76
CA ASN A 172 -17.68 6.50 -26.94
C ASN A 172 -19.00 7.30 -26.84
N ARG A 173 -18.99 8.60 -27.10
CA ARG A 173 -20.16 9.49 -26.91
C ARG A 173 -21.44 8.93 -27.56
N THR A 174 -21.30 8.10 -28.59
CA THR A 174 -22.36 7.41 -29.32
C THR A 174 -23.06 6.30 -28.56
N ASN A 175 -22.46 5.72 -27.51
CA ASN A 175 -22.99 4.59 -26.73
C ASN A 175 -23.51 4.99 -25.34
N ARG A 176 -23.67 6.29 -25.07
CA ARG A 176 -24.32 6.74 -23.85
C ARG A 176 -25.83 6.48 -24.02
N GLU A 177 -26.32 5.37 -23.46
CA GLU A 177 -27.77 5.27 -23.22
C GLU A 177 -28.13 6.37 -22.22
N ILE A 178 -28.69 7.43 -22.76
CA ILE A 178 -29.26 8.54 -22.00
C ILE A 178 -30.31 7.94 -21.05
N PRO A 179 -30.20 8.13 -19.72
CA PRO A 179 -31.23 7.69 -18.77
C PRO A 179 -32.61 8.17 -19.25
N LEU A 180 -33.68 7.39 -19.08
CA LEU A 180 -35.03 7.72 -19.55
C LEU A 180 -35.53 9.13 -19.14
N CYS A 181 -34.98 9.72 -18.08
CA CYS A 181 -35.24 11.11 -17.67
C CYS A 181 -34.77 12.16 -18.71
N GLU A 182 -33.81 11.82 -19.55
CA GLU A 182 -33.22 12.67 -20.59
C GLU A 182 -33.66 12.22 -22.01
N LYS A 183 -34.53 11.20 -22.14
CA LYS A 183 -35.19 10.90 -23.41
C LYS A 183 -36.14 12.05 -23.75
N LYS A 184 -35.67 12.91 -24.65
CA LYS A 184 -36.38 14.00 -25.31
C LYS A 184 -37.79 13.53 -25.71
N GLN A 185 -38.78 13.90 -24.90
CA GLN A 185 -40.17 13.73 -25.21
C GLN A 185 -40.46 14.59 -26.44
N THR A 186 -40.63 13.94 -27.58
CA THR A 186 -41.11 14.56 -28.81
C THR A 186 -42.57 14.95 -28.61
N HIS A 187 -42.82 16.10 -28.01
CA HIS A 187 -43.76 17.11 -28.52
C HIS A 187 -43.93 18.27 -27.53
N VAL A 188 -44.25 19.42 -28.12
CA VAL A 188 -44.64 20.72 -27.55
C VAL A 188 -43.47 21.70 -27.30
N LEU A 189 -43.45 22.67 -28.22
CA LEU A 189 -42.65 23.89 -28.25
C LEU A 189 -42.57 24.55 -26.87
N ASN A 190 -41.36 24.69 -26.34
CA ASN A 190 -41.06 25.69 -25.34
C ASN A 190 -39.80 26.43 -25.81
N GLU A 191 -39.96 27.68 -26.26
CA GLU A 191 -38.93 28.50 -26.93
C GLU A 191 -37.68 28.80 -26.06
N SER A 192 -37.68 28.38 -24.79
CA SER A 192 -36.62 28.66 -23.83
C SER A 192 -35.48 27.63 -23.80
N SER A 193 -35.61 26.49 -24.48
CA SER A 193 -34.64 25.39 -24.36
C SER A 193 -33.76 25.25 -25.60
N ARG A 194 -32.96 26.27 -25.92
CA ARG A 194 -31.94 26.12 -26.97
C ARG A 194 -30.82 25.20 -26.45
N PRO A 195 -30.37 24.19 -27.22
CA PRO A 195 -29.25 23.34 -26.81
C PRO A 195 -28.03 24.20 -26.49
N LEU A 196 -27.26 23.82 -25.47
CA LEU A 196 -26.14 24.61 -24.92
C LEU A 196 -25.16 25.09 -26.01
N ALA A 197 -24.92 24.27 -27.03
CA ALA A 197 -24.09 24.61 -28.18
C ALA A 197 -24.60 25.82 -28.97
N GLN A 198 -25.91 26.02 -29.02
CA GLN A 198 -26.56 27.10 -29.76
C GLN A 198 -26.62 28.41 -28.94
N LEU A 199 -26.47 28.34 -27.62
CA LEU A 199 -26.28 29.52 -26.76
C LEU A 199 -24.86 30.06 -26.80
N ALA A 200 -23.88 29.24 -27.21
CA ALA A 200 -22.49 29.66 -27.31
C ALA A 200 -22.29 30.85 -28.26
N VAL A 201 -23.16 31.01 -29.28
CA VAL A 201 -23.11 32.13 -30.24
C VAL A 201 -23.30 33.50 -29.58
N PHE A 202 -23.90 33.56 -28.40
CA PHE A 202 -24.09 34.80 -27.64
C PHE A 202 -22.88 35.15 -26.76
N SER A 203 -21.87 34.28 -26.68
CA SER A 203 -20.63 34.59 -25.97
C SER A 203 -19.82 35.61 -26.76
N PRO A 204 -19.32 36.69 -26.13
CA PRO A 204 -18.48 37.70 -26.81
C PRO A 204 -17.16 37.13 -27.34
N ASN A 205 -16.76 35.94 -26.87
CA ASN A 205 -15.55 35.23 -27.30
C ASN A 205 -15.87 34.03 -28.21
N TYR A 206 -17.07 33.95 -28.78
CA TYR A 206 -17.45 32.86 -29.67
C TYR A 206 -16.78 33.03 -31.04
N ASP A 207 -15.93 32.07 -31.39
CA ASP A 207 -15.34 31.98 -32.73
C ASP A 207 -15.96 30.80 -33.48
N PRO A 208 -16.78 31.05 -34.53
CA PRO A 208 -17.41 29.99 -35.32
C PRO A 208 -16.40 29.12 -36.08
N SER A 209 -15.17 29.60 -36.32
CA SER A 209 -14.13 28.81 -37.01
C SER A 209 -13.59 27.64 -36.18
N MET A 210 -13.83 27.65 -34.86
CA MET A 210 -13.43 26.58 -33.94
C MET A 210 -14.40 25.38 -33.93
N ASN A 211 -15.57 25.50 -34.57
CA ASN A 211 -16.56 24.42 -34.68
C ASN A 211 -16.32 23.55 -35.94
N SER A 212 -15.15 22.93 -36.03
CA SER A 212 -14.73 22.11 -37.18
C SER A 212 -15.38 20.72 -37.29
N CYS A 213 -16.51 20.45 -36.62
CA CYS A 213 -17.13 19.11 -36.59
C CYS A 213 -18.60 19.05 -37.04
N PHE A 214 -19.15 20.06 -37.73
CA PHE A 214 -20.54 20.02 -38.23
C PHE A 214 -20.71 20.28 -39.73
N LEU A 215 -19.64 20.12 -40.53
CA LEU A 215 -19.70 20.21 -41.99
C LEU A 215 -19.25 18.89 -42.65
N SER A 216 -20.06 17.84 -42.49
CA SER A 216 -20.04 16.70 -43.41
C SER A 216 -21.38 15.96 -43.34
N CYS A 217 -22.43 16.61 -43.85
CA CYS A 217 -23.65 15.95 -44.32
C CYS A 217 -24.30 16.92 -45.33
N THR A 218 -23.91 16.79 -46.60
CA THR A 218 -24.77 17.16 -47.71
C THR A 218 -24.74 16.00 -48.68
N ASP A 219 -25.95 15.55 -49.00
CA ASP A 219 -26.36 14.36 -49.73
C ASP A 219 -25.78 14.26 -51.15
N GLU A 220 -25.43 13.03 -51.55
CA GLU A 220 -25.73 12.50 -52.90
C GLU A 220 -26.83 11.45 -52.78
#